data_AF-A0A7C5GII7-F1
#
_entry.id   AF-A0A7C5GII7-F1
#
_cell.length_a   1.000
_cell.length_b   1.000
_cell.length_c   1.000
_cell.angle_alpha   90.00
_cell.angle_beta   90.00
_cell.angle_gamma   90.00
#
_symmetry.space_group_name_H-M   'P 1'
#
loop_
_entity.id
_entity.type
_entity.pdbx_description
1 polymer ?
#
loop_
_entity_poly.entity_id
_entity_poly.type
_entity_poly.pdbx_seq_one_letter_code
_entity_poly.pdbx_strand_id
1 'polypeptide(L)'
;MFFVPLSFAQNHPNRVVIERITSLSFHYPIRMGIIGDNYGINSNFIKLLERISLLDPPVDFVVHTGDFARGGGEDGYTDYLTTIDTLPFPIITVIGNHELDISGGLERYITYFGLPDFYFDWGDFRFIVME
;
A
#
# COMPACT_ATOMS: atom_id res chain seq x y z
N MET A 1 -20.08 -3.66 -21.81
CA MET A 1 -20.01 -2.98 -20.50
C MET A 1 -19.74 -4.05 -19.46
N PHE A 2 -18.48 -4.31 -19.14
CA PHE A 2 -18.13 -5.30 -18.12
C PHE A 2 -18.18 -4.61 -16.76
N PHE A 3 -19.20 -4.98 -15.97
CA PHE A 3 -19.20 -4.71 -14.54
C PHE A 3 -18.20 -5.68 -13.90
N VAL A 4 -17.03 -5.17 -13.52
CA VAL A 4 -16.17 -5.88 -12.56
C VAL A 4 -16.79 -5.59 -11.20
N PRO A 5 -17.27 -6.59 -10.44
CA PRO A 5 -17.77 -6.34 -9.11
C PRO A 5 -16.61 -5.74 -8.29
N LEU A 6 -16.87 -4.62 -7.58
CA LEU A 6 -15.98 -4.15 -6.52
C LEU A 6 -15.93 -5.28 -5.46
N SER A 7 -15.01 -6.23 -5.62
CA SER A 7 -14.44 -6.86 -4.44
C SER A 7 -13.73 -5.73 -3.72
N PHE A 8 -14.06 -5.45 -2.47
CA PHE A 8 -13.25 -4.57 -1.64
C PHE A 8 -11.78 -4.97 -1.81
N ALA A 9 -10.95 -4.05 -2.29
CA ALA A 9 -9.61 -4.40 -2.69
C ALA A 9 -8.76 -4.53 -1.42
N GLN A 10 -8.49 -5.77 -1.01
CA GLN A 10 -7.62 -6.04 0.14
C GLN A 10 -6.20 -5.52 -0.16
N ASN A 11 -5.70 -4.62 0.68
CA ASN A 11 -4.45 -3.90 0.50
C ASN A 11 -3.39 -4.26 1.57
N HIS A 12 -3.58 -5.40 2.22
CA HIS A 12 -2.65 -6.01 3.15
C HIS A 12 -2.94 -7.53 3.29
N PRO A 13 -1.95 -8.39 3.63
CA PRO A 13 -0.51 -8.11 3.65
C PRO A 13 0.07 -7.88 2.25
N ASN A 14 1.32 -7.40 2.17
CA ASN A 14 1.98 -7.10 0.89
C ASN A 14 1.97 -8.29 -0.08
N ARG A 15 2.07 -9.54 0.40
CA ARG A 15 1.95 -10.73 -0.46
C ARG A 15 0.64 -10.78 -1.27
N VAL A 16 -0.49 -10.41 -0.67
CA VAL A 16 -1.81 -10.44 -1.34
C VAL A 16 -1.88 -9.34 -2.39
N VAL A 17 -1.30 -8.18 -2.09
CA VAL A 17 -1.22 -7.06 -3.03
C VAL A 17 -0.33 -7.41 -4.21
N ILE A 18 0.83 -8.02 -3.97
CA ILE A 18 1.76 -8.50 -4.99
C ILE A 18 1.09 -9.55 -5.89
N GLU A 19 0.40 -10.53 -5.31
CA GLU A 19 -0.38 -11.51 -6.08
C GLU A 19 -1.41 -10.82 -6.98
N ARG A 20 -2.09 -9.78 -6.48
CA ARG A 20 -3.03 -8.99 -7.29
C ARG A 20 -2.34 -8.28 -8.45
N ILE A 21 -1.24 -7.57 -8.20
CA ILE A 21 -0.47 -6.86 -9.23
C ILE A 21 0.01 -7.84 -10.31
N THR A 22 0.65 -8.93 -9.89
CA THR A 22 1.27 -9.91 -10.80
C THR A 22 0.25 -10.77 -11.56
N SER A 23 -0.99 -10.87 -11.06
CA SER A 23 -2.10 -11.54 -11.78
C SER A 23 -2.68 -10.71 -12.93
N LEU A 24 -2.42 -9.40 -12.96
CA LEU A 24 -2.82 -8.53 -14.06
C LEU A 24 -1.93 -8.80 -15.28
N SER A 25 -2.52 -8.72 -16.47
CA SER A 25 -1.76 -8.72 -17.72
C SER A 25 -0.74 -7.60 -17.71
N PHE A 26 0.53 -7.95 -17.85
CA PHE A 26 1.62 -6.99 -17.94
C PHE A 26 1.41 -6.03 -19.13
N HIS A 27 1.71 -4.76 -18.91
CA HIS A 27 1.76 -3.74 -19.96
C HIS A 27 2.86 -2.72 -19.67
N TYR A 28 3.17 -1.90 -20.67
CA TYR A 28 4.15 -0.82 -20.55
C TYR A 28 3.60 0.44 -21.23
N PRO A 29 3.76 1.63 -20.64
CA PRO A 29 4.50 1.93 -19.40
C PRO A 29 3.77 1.54 -18.11
N ILE A 30 4.53 1.12 -17.09
CA ILE A 30 4.02 0.92 -15.73
C ILE A 30 3.74 2.29 -15.08
N ARG A 31 2.55 2.47 -14.49
CA ARG A 31 2.08 3.70 -13.85
C ARG A 31 2.00 3.51 -12.33
N MET A 32 2.94 4.09 -11.60
CA MET A 32 3.00 4.00 -10.14
C MET A 32 2.68 5.34 -9.48
N GLY A 33 1.91 5.30 -8.39
CA GLY A 33 1.90 6.38 -7.40
C GLY A 33 2.94 6.11 -6.31
N ILE A 34 3.65 7.14 -5.84
CA ILE A 34 4.57 7.04 -4.70
C ILE A 34 4.14 8.09 -3.68
N ILE A 35 3.80 7.64 -2.47
CA ILE A 35 3.30 8.47 -1.37
C ILE A 35 3.97 8.03 -0.06
N GLY A 36 3.91 8.84 0.99
CA GLY A 36 4.55 8.54 2.27
C GLY A 36 4.27 9.63 3.32
N ASP A 37 4.76 9.43 4.54
CA ASP A 37 4.87 10.46 5.58
C ASP A 37 3.53 11.14 5.95
N ASN A 38 2.42 10.41 5.87
CA ASN A 38 1.13 10.94 6.32
C ASN A 38 1.02 10.99 7.85
N TYR A 39 1.83 10.22 8.58
CA TYR A 39 1.87 10.18 10.04
C TYR A 39 0.46 10.02 10.66
N GLY A 40 -0.29 9.03 10.16
CA GLY A 40 -1.69 8.77 10.50
C GLY A 40 -2.70 9.26 9.45
N ILE A 41 -3.96 8.85 9.61
CA ILE A 41 -5.03 9.24 8.68
C ILE A 41 -5.38 10.72 8.86
N ASN A 42 -5.07 11.52 7.84
CA ASN A 42 -5.29 12.96 7.83
C ASN A 42 -5.94 13.44 6.52
N SER A 43 -6.42 14.69 6.51
CA SER A 43 -7.16 15.22 5.36
C SER A 43 -6.34 15.35 4.07
N ASN A 44 -5.01 15.50 4.16
CA ASN A 44 -4.14 15.52 2.98
C ASN A 44 -3.99 14.12 2.40
N PHE A 45 -3.80 13.11 3.26
CA PHE A 45 -3.71 11.71 2.85
C PHE A 45 -5.00 11.25 2.15
N ILE A 46 -6.16 11.52 2.74
CA ILE A 46 -7.46 11.18 2.14
C ILE A 46 -7.63 11.86 0.77
N LYS A 47 -7.36 13.17 0.68
CA LYS A 47 -7.44 13.88 -0.61
C LYS A 47 -6.46 13.34 -1.64
N LEU A 48 -5.27 12.90 -1.23
CA LEU A 48 -4.28 12.30 -2.12
C LEU A 48 -4.79 10.96 -2.67
N LEU A 49 -5.35 10.11 -1.83
CA LEU A 49 -5.96 8.83 -2.25
C LEU A 49 -7.15 9.05 -3.19
N GLU A 50 -8.01 10.04 -2.90
CA GLU A 50 -9.11 10.45 -3.79
C GLU A 50 -8.59 10.96 -5.14
N ARG A 51 -7.47 11.71 -5.16
CA ARG A 51 -6.88 12.16 -6.42
C ARG A 51 -6.31 11.01 -7.23
N ILE A 52 -5.66 10.04 -6.58
CA ILE A 52 -5.11 8.85 -7.24
C ILE A 52 -6.23 8.00 -7.84
N SER A 53 -7.35 7.81 -7.12
CA SER A 53 -8.49 7.02 -7.61
C SER A 53 -9.18 7.62 -8.83
N LEU A 54 -8.99 8.92 -9.08
CA LEU A 54 -9.55 9.67 -10.20
C LEU A 54 -8.60 9.80 -11.40
N LEU A 55 -7.39 9.23 -11.34
CA LEU A 55 -6.44 9.29 -12.47
C LEU A 55 -6.96 8.51 -13.67
N ASP A 56 -6.83 9.10 -14.85
CA ASP A 56 -7.14 8.48 -16.14
C ASP A 56 -5.95 8.68 -17.11
N PRO A 57 -5.24 7.61 -17.53
CA PRO A 57 -5.45 6.22 -17.13
C PRO A 57 -5.08 5.96 -15.65
N PRO A 58 -5.68 4.93 -15.01
CA PRO A 58 -5.44 4.59 -13.61
C PRO A 58 -3.98 4.22 -13.35
N VAL A 59 -3.60 4.19 -12.07
CA VAL A 59 -2.33 3.60 -11.62
C VAL A 59 -2.44 2.07 -11.63
N ASP A 60 -1.32 1.41 -11.90
CA ASP A 60 -1.20 -0.04 -11.76
C ASP A 60 -1.11 -0.43 -10.29
N PHE A 61 -0.38 0.36 -9.51
CA PHE A 61 -0.29 0.26 -8.06
C PHE A 61 0.30 1.54 -7.46
N VAL A 62 0.21 1.64 -6.14
CA VAL A 62 0.81 2.70 -5.32
C VAL A 62 1.86 2.08 -4.40
N VAL A 63 2.91 2.82 -4.09
CA VAL A 63 3.87 2.49 -3.03
C VAL A 63 3.74 3.53 -1.93
N HIS A 64 3.49 3.07 -0.70
CA HIS A 64 3.53 3.90 0.51
C HIS A 64 4.87 3.72 1.21
N THR A 65 5.70 4.75 1.29
CA THR A 65 7.10 4.68 1.74
C THR A 65 7.27 4.80 3.25
N GLY A 66 6.33 4.28 4.05
CA GLY A 66 6.39 4.35 5.52
C GLY A 66 5.75 5.58 6.16
N ASP A 67 5.87 5.62 7.48
CA ASP A 67 5.38 6.66 8.40
C ASP A 67 3.87 6.88 8.27
N PHE A 68 3.12 5.78 8.21
CA PHE A 68 1.67 5.79 8.04
C PHE A 68 0.88 5.61 9.34
N ALA A 69 1.45 4.93 10.33
CA ALA A 69 0.84 4.67 11.61
C ALA A 69 1.52 5.54 12.65
N ARG A 70 0.81 6.58 13.11
CA ARG A 70 1.33 7.54 14.09
C ARG A 70 1.95 6.84 15.30
N GLY A 71 3.29 6.86 15.38
CA GLY A 71 4.07 6.25 16.46
C GLY A 71 4.05 4.72 16.50
N GLY A 72 3.52 4.02 15.49
CA GLY A 72 3.51 2.55 15.44
C GLY A 72 2.53 1.85 16.39
N GLY A 73 1.56 2.57 16.94
CA GLY A 73 0.52 2.00 17.81
C GLY A 73 -0.55 1.22 17.04
N GLU A 74 -1.19 0.25 17.70
CA GLU A 74 -2.26 -0.60 17.13
C GLU A 74 -3.39 0.20 16.47
N ASP A 75 -3.84 1.27 17.12
CA ASP A 75 -4.90 2.14 16.60
C ASP A 75 -4.49 2.77 15.24
N GLY A 76 -3.23 3.18 15.12
CA GLY A 76 -2.69 3.76 13.89
C GLY A 76 -2.62 2.75 12.74
N TYR A 77 -2.24 1.50 13.03
CA TYR A 77 -2.32 0.41 12.05
C TYR A 77 -3.77 0.13 11.65
N THR A 78 -4.67 0.01 12.63
CA THR A 78 -6.09 -0.28 12.38
C THR A 78 -6.75 0.79 11.50
N ASP A 79 -6.54 2.06 11.83
CA ASP A 79 -7.04 3.19 11.03
C ASP A 79 -6.46 3.17 9.60
N TYR A 80 -5.18 2.83 9.47
CA TYR A 80 -4.54 2.72 8.17
C TYR A 80 -5.12 1.58 7.33
N LEU A 81 -5.21 0.37 7.88
CA LEU A 81 -5.73 -0.82 7.22
C LEU A 81 -7.18 -0.62 6.75
N THR A 82 -8.04 -0.15 7.66
CA THR A 82 -9.45 0.13 7.35
C THR A 82 -9.60 1.20 6.26
N THR A 83 -8.65 2.13 6.15
CA THR A 83 -8.63 3.11 5.07
C THR A 83 -8.18 2.48 3.75
N ILE A 84 -7.02 1.82 3.71
CA ILE A 84 -6.44 1.35 2.45
C ILE A 84 -7.24 0.20 1.80
N ASP A 85 -7.91 -0.64 2.57
CA ASP A 85 -8.70 -1.77 2.04
C ASP A 85 -9.98 -1.35 1.31
N THR A 86 -10.33 -0.06 1.37
CA THR A 86 -11.45 0.50 0.62
C THR A 86 -11.05 0.99 -0.77
N LEU A 87 -9.74 1.09 -1.04
CA LEU A 87 -9.23 1.71 -2.25
C LEU A 87 -9.34 0.79 -3.46
N PRO A 88 -9.65 1.32 -4.66
CA PRO A 88 -9.82 0.50 -5.87
C PRO A 88 -8.49 0.09 -6.52
N PHE A 89 -7.34 0.54 -5.99
CA PHE A 89 -6.02 0.28 -6.54
C PHE A 89 -5.12 -0.47 -5.52
N PRO A 90 -4.15 -1.29 -5.99
CA PRO A 90 -3.14 -1.91 -5.14
C PRO A 90 -2.23 -0.90 -4.45
N ILE A 91 -1.90 -1.15 -3.17
CA ILE A 91 -0.89 -0.39 -2.44
C ILE A 91 0.13 -1.32 -1.76
N ILE A 92 1.40 -1.17 -2.12
CA ILE A 92 2.51 -1.80 -1.43
C ILE A 92 2.91 -0.88 -0.28
N THR A 93 2.91 -1.39 0.94
CA THR A 93 3.21 -0.60 2.14
C THR A 93 4.59 -0.95 2.67
N VAL A 94 5.48 0.03 2.74
CA VAL A 94 6.82 -0.08 3.37
C VAL A 94 6.70 0.42 4.81
N ILE A 95 7.50 -0.14 5.72
CA ILE A 95 7.63 0.38 7.08
C ILE A 95 8.50 1.65 7.08
N GLY A 96 8.18 2.63 7.92
CA GLY A 96 9.00 3.80 8.18
C GLY A 96 9.50 3.85 9.63
N ASN A 97 10.41 4.77 9.94
CA ASN A 97 11.01 4.83 11.27
C ASN A 97 9.99 5.19 12.36
N HIS A 98 8.91 5.90 12.04
CA HIS A 98 7.90 6.28 13.02
C HIS A 98 6.99 5.12 13.41
N GLU A 99 6.94 4.04 12.62
CA GLU A 99 6.31 2.79 13.05
C GLU A 99 7.08 2.13 14.21
N LEU A 100 8.35 2.51 14.47
CA LEU A 100 9.19 1.93 15.51
C LEU A 100 9.18 2.70 16.83
N ASP A 101 8.49 3.85 16.91
CA ASP A 101 8.52 4.73 18.09
C ASP A 101 7.90 4.07 19.34
N ILE A 102 6.89 3.20 19.16
CA ILE A 102 6.26 2.43 20.24
C ILE A 102 6.72 0.98 20.19
N SER A 103 7.12 0.44 21.35
CA SER A 103 7.50 -0.97 21.53
C SER A 103 6.50 -1.92 20.87
N GLY A 104 6.99 -2.89 20.10
CA GLY A 104 6.17 -3.82 19.34
C GLY A 104 5.83 -3.36 17.91
N GLY A 105 6.33 -2.19 17.48
CA GLY A 105 5.99 -1.57 16.20
C GLY A 105 6.35 -2.45 14.99
N LEU A 106 7.58 -2.96 14.96
CA LEU A 106 8.04 -3.89 13.92
C LEU A 106 7.21 -5.18 13.91
N GLU A 107 6.89 -5.73 15.09
CA GLU A 107 6.08 -6.94 15.21
C GLU A 107 4.66 -6.73 14.67
N ARG A 108 4.07 -5.54 14.89
CA ARG A 108 2.78 -5.16 14.30
C ARG A 108 2.88 -5.04 12.79
N TYR A 109 3.91 -4.36 12.28
CA TYR A 109 4.15 -4.29 10.84
C TYR A 109 4.24 -5.68 10.22
N ILE A 110 5.05 -6.57 10.80
CA ILE A 110 5.23 -7.95 10.31
C ILE A 110 3.90 -8.71 10.36
N THR A 111 3.10 -8.51 11.40
CA THR A 111 1.78 -9.14 11.54
C THR A 111 0.83 -8.72 10.41
N TYR A 112 0.81 -7.44 10.04
CA TYR A 112 -0.14 -6.93 9.05
C TYR A 112 0.34 -6.96 7.61
N PHE A 113 1.62 -6.71 7.36
CA PHE A 113 2.19 -6.53 6.03
C PHE A 113 3.17 -7.62 5.62
N GLY A 114 3.79 -8.32 6.58
CA GLY A 114 4.84 -9.31 6.35
C GLY A 114 6.24 -8.74 6.56
N LEU A 115 7.26 -9.47 6.10
CA LEU A 115 8.65 -9.03 6.24
C LEU A 115 8.89 -7.69 5.52
N PRO A 116 9.69 -6.77 6.09
CA PRO A 116 9.96 -5.46 5.51
C PRO A 116 10.80 -5.55 4.23
N ASP A 117 11.70 -6.54 4.17
CA ASP A 117 12.55 -6.78 3.00
C ASP A 117 11.92 -7.85 2.10
N PHE A 118 11.61 -7.46 0.87
CA PHE A 118 11.09 -8.38 -0.14
C PHE A 118 11.31 -7.86 -1.56
N TYR A 119 11.03 -8.70 -2.53
CA TYR A 119 10.98 -8.30 -3.93
C TYR A 119 9.81 -8.98 -4.63
N PHE A 120 9.40 -8.41 -5.76
CA PHE A 120 8.51 -9.07 -6.70
C PHE A 120 8.85 -8.69 -8.13
N ASP A 121 8.49 -9.55 -9.07
CA ASP A 121 8.72 -9.37 -10.49
C ASP A 121 7.37 -9.13 -11.19
N TRP A 122 7.32 -8.18 -12.13
CA TRP A 122 6.15 -7.97 -13.00
C TRP A 122 6.61 -7.66 -14.42
N GLY A 123 6.37 -8.60 -15.34
CA GLY A 123 7.03 -8.60 -16.65
C GLY A 123 8.55 -8.74 -16.50
N ASP A 124 9.31 -7.90 -17.19
CA ASP A 124 10.79 -7.86 -17.14
C ASP A 124 11.35 -6.95 -16.03
N PHE A 125 10.48 -6.43 -15.15
CA PHE A 125 10.86 -5.50 -14.08
C PHE A 125 10.87 -6.19 -12.71
N ARG A 126 11.93 -5.95 -11.93
CA ARG A 126 12.02 -6.32 -10.52
C ARG A 126 11.85 -5.10 -9.64
N PHE A 127 10.95 -5.20 -8.67
CA PHE A 127 10.74 -4.23 -7.61
C PHE A 127 11.34 -4.77 -6.32
N ILE A 128 12.26 -4.02 -5.72
CA ILE A 128 12.91 -4.38 -4.46
C ILE A 128 12.44 -3.39 -3.41
N VAL A 129 11.92 -3.91 -2.30
CA VAL A 129 11.47 -3.14 -1.14
C VAL A 129 12.38 -3.50 0.02
N MET A 130 12.87 -2.47 0.71
CA MET A 130 13.79 -2.58 1.83
C MET A 130 13.43 -1.53 2.88
N GLU A 131 13.71 -1.85 4.14
CA GLU A 131 13.79 -0.88 5.24
C GLU A 131 15.25 -0.51 5.57
#